data_AF-A0A6I0E8H2-F1
#
_entry.id   AF-A0A6I0E8H2-F1
#
_cell.length_a   1.000
_cell.length_b   1.000
_cell.length_c   1.000
_cell.angle_alpha   90.00
_cell.angle_beta   90.00
_cell.angle_gamma   90.00
#
_symmetry.space_group_name_H-M   'P 1'
#
loop_
_entity.id
_entity.type
_entity.pdbx_description
1 polymer ?
#
loop_
_entity_poly.entity_id
_entity_poly.type
_entity_poly.pdbx_seq_one_letter_code
_entity_poly.pdbx_strand_id
1 'polypeptide(L)'
;MIQKSLVLLVALFIGINGSAQRDIEPKLIYSDTSNYTFTGEWQYLSTDIFLFNGDKFSNLINELDFARVEPKKNRRKKTSLELEQLEYLFITASLKNVKFFGDNDVTYPLYNFQISKDKDSKYQTFVSDNIDHVRIIDNLPLYSAKDYIDAEIQVKAITNNDRDQILSLVAIQLKNLSKILTPTDAVMGIIGEFGNFIESNTKKKEYKFSSTIRLFEQKNFDTRIHSLKIYALSTANSKPVEISTLSFQNFLDTVNHGNVNRDIIKQLLTYKQYPIIVVVNYKSLYRMDPVSGDEVTFANIEKRKLKVENDYRQGLINAETYRQEKDFTTFLTVFANFKNHLDVYNLNYRTGNTDAISGSLFRVMQYYRQLIKAFEEMKFKYKGNNT
;
A
#
# COMPACT_ATOMS: atom_id res chain seq x y z
N MET A 1 -31.37 -41.95 40.02
CA MET A 1 -31.28 -40.47 40.20
C MET A 1 -30.12 -39.83 39.44
N ILE A 2 -29.03 -40.53 39.12
CA ILE A 2 -27.80 -39.96 38.54
C ILE A 2 -27.95 -39.52 37.05
N GLN A 3 -28.80 -40.21 36.27
CA GLN A 3 -29.00 -39.88 34.85
C GLN A 3 -29.70 -38.53 34.62
N LYS A 4 -30.63 -38.12 35.49
CA LYS A 4 -31.32 -36.82 35.36
C LYS A 4 -30.41 -35.64 35.70
N SER A 5 -29.45 -35.84 36.61
CA SER A 5 -28.46 -34.84 37.00
C SER A 5 -27.42 -34.59 35.90
N LEU A 6 -27.01 -35.64 35.19
CA LEU A 6 -26.01 -35.56 34.12
C LEU A 6 -26.54 -34.81 32.89
N VAL A 7 -27.82 -35.04 32.53
CA VAL A 7 -28.48 -34.35 31.41
C VAL A 7 -28.65 -32.86 31.71
N LEU A 8 -28.93 -32.49 32.96
CA LEU A 8 -29.02 -31.08 33.38
C LEU A 8 -27.65 -30.38 33.33
N LEU A 9 -26.57 -31.10 33.66
CA LEU A 9 -25.20 -30.55 33.64
C LEU A 9 -24.69 -30.35 32.20
N VAL A 10 -25.00 -31.29 31.29
CA VAL A 10 -24.69 -31.16 29.85
C VAL A 10 -25.53 -30.04 29.20
N ALA A 11 -26.80 -29.90 29.58
CA ALA A 11 -27.63 -28.79 29.13
C ALA A 11 -27.14 -27.42 29.64
N LEU A 12 -26.59 -27.37 30.87
CA LEU A 12 -25.94 -26.16 31.39
C LEU A 12 -24.64 -25.82 30.65
N PHE A 13 -23.84 -26.82 30.24
CA PHE A 13 -22.60 -26.59 29.50
C PHE A 13 -22.82 -26.19 28.03
N ILE A 14 -23.92 -26.63 27.40
CA ILE A 14 -24.29 -26.18 26.04
C ILE A 14 -24.81 -24.73 26.06
N GLY A 15 -25.33 -24.26 27.19
CA GLY A 15 -25.87 -22.90 27.36
C GLY A 15 -24.84 -21.78 27.55
N ILE A 16 -23.54 -22.06 27.62
CA ILE A 16 -22.49 -21.07 27.94
C ILE A 16 -21.65 -20.63 26.73
N ASN A 17 -21.87 -21.19 25.53
CA ASN A 17 -21.23 -20.72 24.29
C ASN A 17 -21.96 -19.53 23.65
N GLY A 18 -22.72 -18.76 24.44
CA GLY A 18 -23.30 -17.49 24.05
C GLY A 18 -22.31 -16.34 24.24
N SER A 19 -21.08 -16.46 23.75
CA SER A 19 -20.28 -15.27 23.46
C SER A 19 -20.97 -14.61 22.28
N ALA A 20 -21.83 -13.62 22.54
CA ALA A 20 -22.37 -12.77 21.49
C ALA A 20 -21.17 -12.24 20.68
N GLN A 21 -21.07 -12.69 19.43
CA GLN A 21 -19.94 -12.42 18.55
C GLN A 21 -19.97 -10.93 18.22
N ARG A 22 -19.09 -10.16 18.86
CA ARG A 22 -18.98 -8.70 18.75
C ARG A 22 -18.17 -8.26 17.52
N ASP A 23 -17.78 -9.20 16.67
CA ASP A 23 -16.81 -8.98 15.61
C ASP A 23 -17.47 -8.87 14.23
N ILE A 24 -16.97 -7.92 13.43
CA ILE A 24 -17.27 -7.82 12.00
C ILE A 24 -16.20 -8.60 11.27
N GLU A 25 -16.60 -9.66 10.57
CA GLU A 25 -15.68 -10.55 9.88
C GLU A 25 -15.57 -10.15 8.40
N PRO A 26 -14.33 -9.91 7.90
CA PRO A 26 -14.09 -9.73 6.48
C PRO A 26 -14.08 -11.08 5.75
N LYS A 27 -15.20 -11.42 5.11
CA LYS A 27 -15.35 -12.65 4.34
C LYS A 27 -14.87 -12.46 2.91
N LEU A 28 -13.90 -13.26 2.47
CA LEU A 28 -13.46 -13.28 1.08
C LEU A 28 -14.59 -13.80 0.18
N ILE A 29 -15.05 -12.98 -0.77
CA ILE A 29 -16.13 -13.32 -1.70
C ILE A 29 -15.66 -13.45 -3.16
N TYR A 30 -14.51 -12.87 -3.50
CA TYR A 30 -13.87 -13.04 -4.80
C TYR A 30 -12.36 -12.86 -4.68
N SER A 31 -11.61 -13.66 -5.43
CA SER A 31 -10.16 -13.58 -5.55
C SER A 31 -9.77 -14.10 -6.91
N ASP A 32 -9.03 -13.30 -7.66
CA ASP A 32 -8.57 -13.66 -9.00
C ASP A 32 -7.26 -12.93 -9.36
N THR A 33 -6.57 -13.45 -10.37
CA THR A 33 -5.27 -12.97 -10.84
C THR A 33 -5.35 -12.64 -12.32
N SER A 34 -4.68 -11.58 -12.76
CA SER A 34 -4.62 -11.21 -14.17
C SER A 34 -3.97 -12.33 -15.00
N ASN A 35 -4.50 -12.57 -16.21
CA ASN A 35 -3.94 -13.53 -17.17
C ASN A 35 -2.61 -13.08 -17.81
N TYR A 36 -2.08 -11.90 -17.45
CA TYR A 36 -0.80 -11.42 -17.95
C TYR A 36 0.38 -12.26 -17.44
N THR A 37 1.30 -12.63 -18.34
CA THR A 37 2.52 -13.36 -17.98
C THR A 37 3.61 -12.39 -17.51
N PHE A 38 3.79 -12.28 -16.20
CA PHE A 38 4.84 -11.45 -15.60
C PHE A 38 6.23 -12.08 -15.81
N THR A 39 7.14 -11.33 -16.41
CA THR A 39 8.57 -11.71 -16.49
C THR A 39 9.25 -11.47 -15.13
N GLY A 40 10.45 -12.02 -14.94
CA GLY A 40 11.25 -11.81 -13.73
C GLY A 40 11.70 -10.36 -13.50
N GLU A 41 11.45 -9.44 -14.44
CA GLU A 41 11.75 -8.01 -14.32
C GLU A 41 10.66 -7.23 -13.54
N TRP A 42 9.46 -7.80 -13.40
CA TRP A 42 8.34 -7.21 -12.64
C TRP A 42 8.53 -7.43 -11.14
N GLN A 43 9.49 -6.71 -10.57
CA GLN A 43 10.06 -6.99 -9.26
C GLN A 43 9.52 -6.10 -8.14
N TYR A 44 8.46 -5.34 -8.37
CA TYR A 44 7.94 -4.40 -7.40
C TYR A 44 6.46 -4.62 -7.20
N LEU A 45 5.97 -4.40 -5.98
CA LEU A 45 4.57 -4.62 -5.60
C LEU A 45 3.98 -3.35 -5.00
N SER A 46 2.81 -2.96 -5.51
CA SER A 46 2.00 -1.90 -4.93
C SER A 46 0.63 -2.47 -4.55
N THR A 47 0.02 -1.96 -3.48
CA THR A 47 -1.29 -2.43 -3.03
C THR A 47 -2.19 -1.25 -2.72
N ASP A 48 -3.35 -1.20 -3.40
CA ASP A 48 -4.41 -0.24 -3.15
C ASP A 48 -5.59 -0.93 -2.46
N ILE A 49 -6.13 -0.30 -1.42
CA ILE A 49 -7.32 -0.74 -0.69
C ILE A 49 -8.44 0.28 -0.89
N PHE A 50 -9.56 -0.19 -1.44
CA PHE A 50 -10.77 0.59 -1.64
C PHE A 50 -11.85 0.17 -0.64
N LEU A 51 -12.55 1.13 -0.06
CA LEU A 51 -13.72 0.91 0.78
C LEU A 51 -14.98 1.35 0.04
N PHE A 52 -15.92 0.45 -0.20
CA PHE A 52 -17.22 0.71 -0.84
C PHE A 52 -18.37 0.51 0.15
N ASN A 53 -19.49 1.20 -0.10
CA ASN A 53 -20.70 1.15 0.72
C ASN A 53 -20.41 1.46 2.20
N GLY A 54 -19.58 2.47 2.48
CA GLY A 54 -19.24 2.87 3.84
C GLY A 54 -20.46 3.38 4.60
N ASP A 55 -21.40 4.01 3.90
CA ASP A 55 -22.70 4.41 4.46
C ASP A 55 -23.50 3.23 5.07
N LYS A 56 -23.20 1.99 4.67
CA LYS A 56 -23.84 0.76 5.19
C LYS A 56 -23.22 0.21 6.47
N PHE A 57 -22.16 0.81 7.02
CA PHE A 57 -21.61 0.39 8.32
C PHE A 57 -22.63 0.45 9.45
N SER A 58 -23.57 1.39 9.39
CA SER A 58 -24.68 1.46 10.34
C SER A 58 -25.50 0.16 10.36
N ASN A 59 -25.68 -0.52 9.22
CA ASN A 59 -26.41 -1.79 9.19
C ASN A 59 -25.65 -2.86 9.98
N LEU A 60 -24.34 -3.03 9.70
CA LEU A 60 -23.50 -4.00 10.40
C LEU A 60 -23.44 -3.74 11.91
N ILE A 61 -23.24 -2.49 12.30
CA ILE A 61 -23.09 -2.13 13.71
C ILE A 61 -24.39 -2.39 14.50
N ASN A 62 -25.54 -2.17 13.89
CA ASN A 62 -26.83 -2.48 14.53
C ASN A 62 -27.20 -3.97 14.48
N GLU A 63 -26.52 -4.79 13.67
CA GLU A 63 -26.62 -6.26 13.73
C GLU A 63 -25.81 -6.87 14.89
N LEU A 64 -24.82 -6.12 15.40
CA LEU A 64 -24.00 -6.52 16.52
C LEU A 64 -24.75 -6.28 17.84
N ASP A 65 -24.88 -7.32 18.65
CA ASP A 65 -25.64 -7.27 19.91
C ASP A 65 -24.82 -6.60 21.03
N PHE A 66 -24.64 -5.28 20.92
CA PHE A 66 -23.98 -4.47 21.98
C PHE A 66 -24.97 -3.98 23.04
N ALA A 67 -26.28 -4.14 22.84
CA ALA A 67 -27.29 -3.52 23.69
C ALA A 67 -28.60 -4.31 23.77
N ARG A 68 -28.59 -5.44 24.48
CA ARG A 68 -29.80 -6.01 25.12
C ARG A 68 -29.54 -6.55 26.53
N VAL A 69 -28.91 -5.74 27.38
CA VAL A 69 -29.06 -5.90 28.84
C VAL A 69 -29.91 -4.75 29.35
N GLU A 70 -31.23 -4.83 29.13
CA GLU A 70 -32.15 -4.01 29.93
C GLU A 70 -31.92 -4.35 31.40
N PRO A 71 -31.70 -3.35 32.29
CA PRO A 71 -31.59 -3.62 33.70
C PRO A 71 -32.92 -4.19 34.18
N LYS A 72 -32.93 -5.48 34.57
CA LYS A 72 -34.07 -6.08 35.26
C LYS A 72 -34.49 -5.15 36.39
N LYS A 73 -35.71 -4.61 36.32
CA LYS A 73 -36.29 -3.55 37.18
C LYS A 73 -36.20 -3.75 38.71
N ASN A 74 -35.64 -4.85 39.23
CA ASN A 74 -35.74 -5.24 40.64
C ASN A 74 -34.41 -5.42 41.41
N ARG A 75 -33.29 -4.81 41.00
CA ARG A 75 -32.10 -4.78 41.89
C ARG A 75 -31.57 -3.37 42.12
N ARG A 76 -32.09 -2.75 43.19
CA ARG A 76 -31.44 -1.64 43.90
C ARG A 76 -30.14 -2.16 44.55
N LYS A 77 -28.99 -1.77 43.98
CA LYS A 77 -27.76 -1.30 44.66
C LYS A 77 -26.54 -1.59 43.77
N LYS A 78 -25.84 -0.51 43.39
CA LYS A 78 -24.41 -0.35 43.02
C LYS A 78 -23.83 -1.44 42.10
N THR A 79 -23.42 -1.14 40.88
CA THR A 79 -22.41 -0.14 40.49
C THR A 79 -22.78 0.48 39.14
N SER A 80 -22.19 1.63 38.82
CA SER A 80 -22.10 2.13 37.45
C SER A 80 -21.37 1.09 36.59
N LEU A 81 -22.07 0.06 36.13
CA LEU A 81 -21.72 -0.59 34.88
C LEU A 81 -21.92 0.49 33.83
N GLU A 82 -20.85 1.21 33.53
CA GLU A 82 -20.79 2.14 32.41
C GLU A 82 -21.40 1.40 31.23
N LEU A 83 -22.55 1.89 30.74
CA LEU A 83 -23.22 1.30 29.60
C LEU A 83 -22.17 1.25 28.49
N GLU A 84 -21.74 0.06 28.09
CA GLU A 84 -20.81 -0.12 26.99
C GLU A 84 -21.47 0.49 25.76
N GLN A 85 -20.91 1.60 25.30
CA GLN A 85 -21.39 2.32 24.14
C GLN A 85 -20.31 2.24 23.08
N LEU A 86 -20.72 1.83 21.90
CA LEU A 86 -19.85 1.89 20.73
C LEU A 86 -19.49 3.35 20.45
N GLU A 87 -18.19 3.61 20.39
CA GLU A 87 -17.64 4.94 20.15
C GLU A 87 -16.98 5.02 18.77
N TYR A 88 -16.27 3.96 18.36
CA TYR A 88 -15.57 3.94 17.07
C TYR A 88 -15.73 2.62 16.32
N LEU A 89 -15.66 2.71 14.99
CA LEU A 89 -15.41 1.59 14.11
C LEU A 89 -14.02 1.73 13.52
N PHE A 90 -13.15 0.78 13.83
CA PHE A 90 -11.75 0.82 13.48
C PHE A 90 -11.40 -0.27 12.48
N ILE A 91 -10.76 0.10 11.38
CA ILE A 91 -10.35 -0.81 10.31
C ILE A 91 -8.84 -0.77 10.20
N THR A 92 -8.21 -1.94 10.27
CA THR A 92 -6.77 -2.09 10.11
C THR A 92 -6.42 -3.04 8.98
N ALA A 93 -5.27 -2.84 8.33
CA ALA A 93 -4.67 -3.84 7.47
C ALA A 93 -3.28 -4.21 8.00
N SER A 94 -3.02 -5.50 8.15
CA SER A 94 -1.71 -6.04 8.52
C SER A 94 -1.04 -6.64 7.30
N LEU A 95 0.18 -6.21 7.00
CA LEU A 95 0.97 -6.79 5.92
C LEU A 95 1.89 -7.84 6.50
N LYS A 96 1.66 -9.09 6.08
CA LYS A 96 2.43 -10.23 6.54
C LYS A 96 3.63 -10.50 5.65
N ASN A 97 4.72 -10.98 6.24
CA ASN A 97 5.92 -11.46 5.54
C ASN A 97 6.66 -10.40 4.71
N VAL A 98 6.56 -9.12 5.08
CA VAL A 98 7.32 -8.03 4.45
C VAL A 98 8.59 -7.77 5.25
N LYS A 99 9.68 -8.44 4.88
CA LYS A 99 10.97 -8.33 5.60
C LYS A 99 11.59 -6.93 5.54
N PHE A 100 11.13 -6.10 4.61
CA PHE A 100 11.62 -4.74 4.42
C PHE A 100 11.45 -3.85 5.66
N PHE A 101 10.41 -4.09 6.47
CA PHE A 101 10.14 -3.34 7.70
C PHE A 101 10.63 -4.07 8.97
N GLY A 102 11.52 -5.05 8.81
CA GLY A 102 12.01 -5.93 9.87
C GLY A 102 11.23 -7.25 9.95
N ASP A 103 11.49 -8.02 11.00
CA ASP A 103 10.91 -9.37 11.17
C ASP A 103 9.45 -9.37 11.68
N ASN A 104 8.88 -8.19 11.99
CA ASN A 104 7.53 -8.08 12.54
C ASN A 104 6.54 -7.61 11.47
N ASP A 105 5.31 -8.11 11.55
CA ASP A 105 4.20 -7.63 10.73
C ASP A 105 3.90 -6.15 11.04
N VAL A 106 3.60 -5.38 9.98
CA VAL A 106 3.22 -3.97 10.11
C VAL A 106 1.71 -3.85 9.97
N THR A 107 1.07 -3.25 10.96
CA THR A 107 -0.39 -3.04 11.00
C THR A 107 -0.71 -1.56 10.80
N TYR A 108 -1.48 -1.26 9.76
CA TYR A 108 -1.86 0.08 9.37
C TYR A 108 -3.28 0.40 9.86
N PRO A 109 -3.49 1.51 10.59
CA PRO A 109 -4.83 2.00 10.91
C PRO A 109 -5.43 2.62 9.66
N LEU A 110 -6.22 1.89 8.87
CA LEU A 110 -6.77 2.40 7.61
C LEU A 110 -7.83 3.48 7.85
N TYR A 111 -8.76 3.19 8.76
CA TYR A 111 -9.90 4.04 9.04
C TYR A 111 -10.27 3.99 10.53
N ASN A 112 -10.72 5.11 11.07
CA ASN A 112 -11.35 5.19 12.38
C ASN A 112 -12.59 6.09 12.28
N PHE A 113 -13.77 5.47 12.20
CA PHE A 113 -15.03 6.18 12.06
C PHE A 113 -15.67 6.38 13.41
N GLN A 114 -16.21 7.57 13.64
CA GLN A 114 -16.96 7.85 14.86
C GLN A 114 -18.37 7.27 14.75
N ILE A 115 -18.82 6.66 15.83
CA ILE A 115 -20.18 6.15 15.96
C ILE A 115 -20.97 7.12 16.85
N SER A 116 -22.18 7.45 16.40
CA SER A 116 -23.15 8.23 17.16
C SER A 116 -24.44 7.43 17.34
N LYS A 117 -25.34 7.90 18.21
CA LYS A 117 -26.70 7.35 18.33
C LYS A 117 -27.71 8.36 17.82
N ASP A 118 -28.68 7.88 17.05
CA ASP A 118 -29.84 8.66 16.65
C ASP A 118 -30.89 8.71 17.78
N LYS A 119 -31.96 9.49 17.57
CA LYS A 119 -33.11 9.66 18.46
C LYS A 119 -33.77 8.33 18.84
N ASP A 120 -33.74 7.36 17.93
CA ASP A 120 -34.27 6.00 18.13
C ASP A 120 -33.27 5.05 18.81
N SER A 121 -32.17 5.56 19.36
CA SER A 121 -31.07 4.79 19.99
C SER A 121 -30.35 3.80 19.06
N LYS A 122 -30.55 3.91 17.74
CA LYS A 122 -29.79 3.16 16.73
C LYS A 122 -28.42 3.80 16.51
N TYR A 123 -27.41 2.97 16.32
CA TYR A 123 -26.07 3.44 16.00
C TYR A 123 -26.01 3.95 14.56
N GLN A 124 -25.34 5.08 14.35
CA GLN A 124 -25.09 5.67 13.05
C GLN A 124 -23.61 6.01 12.89
N THR A 125 -23.11 5.76 11.67
CA THR A 125 -21.75 6.12 11.23
C THR A 125 -21.83 7.15 10.11
N PHE A 126 -21.01 8.19 10.18
CA PHE A 126 -20.94 9.21 9.12
C PHE A 126 -19.77 8.94 8.15
N VAL A 127 -19.70 7.71 7.61
CA VAL A 127 -18.63 7.34 6.67
C VAL A 127 -18.90 7.97 5.30
N SER A 128 -17.93 8.73 4.79
CA SER A 128 -17.98 9.26 3.42
C SER A 128 -17.73 8.15 2.39
N ASP A 129 -18.64 8.02 1.41
CA ASP A 129 -18.49 7.09 0.28
C ASP A 129 -17.55 7.58 -0.83
N ASN A 130 -17.02 8.81 -0.71
CA ASN A 130 -16.12 9.41 -1.70
C ASN A 130 -14.63 9.23 -1.37
N ILE A 131 -14.32 8.27 -0.50
CA ILE A 131 -12.94 7.89 -0.23
C ILE A 131 -12.40 7.15 -1.45
N ASP A 132 -11.42 7.73 -2.15
CA ASP A 132 -10.80 7.12 -3.35
C ASP A 132 -10.20 5.73 -3.06
N HIS A 133 -8.97 5.69 -2.53
CA HIS A 133 -8.30 4.48 -2.04
C HIS A 133 -7.27 4.83 -0.97
N VAL A 134 -6.76 3.81 -0.30
CA VAL A 134 -5.56 3.87 0.55
C VAL A 134 -4.50 3.01 -0.09
N ARG A 135 -3.40 3.62 -0.55
CA ARG A 135 -2.21 2.89 -1.00
C ARG A 135 -1.34 2.57 0.20
N ILE A 136 -1.47 1.34 0.70
CA ILE A 136 -0.71 0.85 1.85
C ILE A 136 0.77 0.65 1.52
N ILE A 137 1.11 0.26 0.29
CA ILE A 137 2.50 0.12 -0.17
C ILE A 137 2.60 0.59 -1.62
N ASP A 138 3.67 1.32 -1.94
CA ASP A 138 4.03 1.69 -3.31
C ASP A 138 5.44 1.19 -3.67
N ASN A 139 5.51 0.30 -4.66
CA ASN A 139 6.71 -0.28 -5.26
C ASN A 139 7.64 -0.97 -4.25
N LEU A 140 7.12 -1.87 -3.42
CA LEU A 140 7.93 -2.75 -2.58
C LEU A 140 8.72 -3.76 -3.42
N PRO A 141 10.04 -3.84 -3.27
CA PRO A 141 10.83 -4.84 -3.97
C PRO A 141 10.45 -6.27 -3.55
N LEU A 142 10.04 -7.09 -4.52
CA LEU A 142 9.54 -8.45 -4.33
C LEU A 142 10.60 -9.41 -3.79
N TYR A 143 11.91 -9.18 -3.95
CA TYR A 143 12.91 -10.05 -3.30
C TYR A 143 12.86 -9.97 -1.77
N SER A 144 12.20 -8.95 -1.20
CA SER A 144 11.95 -8.84 0.24
C SER A 144 10.65 -9.52 0.70
N ALA A 145 9.79 -9.94 -0.23
CA ALA A 145 8.47 -10.52 0.02
C ALA A 145 8.26 -11.83 -0.77
N LYS A 146 7.18 -12.55 -0.50
CA LYS A 146 6.72 -13.59 -1.45
C LYS A 146 6.05 -12.89 -2.64
N ASP A 147 5.83 -13.60 -3.75
CA ASP A 147 5.11 -13.11 -4.95
C ASP A 147 3.69 -12.54 -4.69
N TYR A 148 3.22 -12.59 -3.44
CA TYR A 148 2.00 -12.00 -2.96
C TYR A 148 2.24 -11.43 -1.54
N ILE A 149 1.70 -10.24 -1.28
CA ILE A 149 1.52 -9.74 0.09
C ILE A 149 0.13 -10.17 0.54
N ASP A 150 0.07 -10.94 1.62
CA ASP A 150 -1.17 -11.15 2.34
C ASP A 150 -1.43 -9.94 3.22
N ALA A 151 -2.35 -9.08 2.75
CA ALA A 151 -2.96 -8.06 3.57
C ALA A 151 -4.12 -8.70 4.35
N GLU A 152 -3.94 -8.87 5.66
CA GLU A 152 -5.01 -9.27 6.56
C GLU A 152 -5.78 -8.01 6.98
N ILE A 153 -7.04 -7.91 6.56
CA ILE A 153 -7.92 -6.85 6.99
C ILE A 153 -8.58 -7.28 8.30
N GLN A 154 -8.63 -6.39 9.28
CA GLN A 154 -9.39 -6.58 10.51
C GLN A 154 -10.29 -5.38 10.75
N VAL A 155 -11.51 -5.65 11.21
CA VAL A 155 -12.51 -4.63 11.54
C VAL A 155 -12.92 -4.83 12.98
N LYS A 156 -12.79 -3.79 13.80
CA LYS A 156 -13.07 -3.82 15.23
C LYS A 156 -14.03 -2.70 15.60
N ALA A 157 -15.08 -3.06 16.32
CA ALA A 157 -15.99 -2.10 16.93
C ALA A 157 -15.47 -1.81 18.36
N ILE A 158 -15.13 -0.55 18.62
CA ILE A 158 -14.47 -0.12 19.87
C ILE A 158 -15.50 0.58 20.75
N THR A 159 -15.63 0.09 21.98
CA THR A 159 -16.47 0.72 23.00
C THR A 159 -15.70 1.80 23.77
N ASN A 160 -16.42 2.63 24.51
CA ASN A 160 -15.84 3.62 25.44
C ASN A 160 -14.82 3.02 26.44
N ASN A 161 -14.93 1.72 26.74
CA ASN A 161 -14.02 1.02 27.66
C ASN A 161 -12.76 0.47 26.98
N ASP A 162 -12.73 0.42 25.65
CA ASP A 162 -11.66 -0.20 24.86
C ASP A 162 -10.63 0.81 24.31
N ARG A 163 -10.64 2.06 24.80
CA ARG A 163 -9.77 3.13 24.29
C ARG A 163 -8.28 2.79 24.40
N ASP A 164 -7.89 2.03 25.42
CA ASP A 164 -6.51 1.57 25.64
C ASP A 164 -6.03 0.62 24.54
N GLN A 165 -6.93 -0.09 23.86
CA GLN A 165 -6.57 -0.99 22.75
C GLN A 165 -5.98 -0.20 21.57
N ILE A 166 -6.52 0.99 21.29
CA ILE A 166 -6.03 1.88 20.22
C ILE A 166 -4.59 2.31 20.54
N LEU A 167 -4.36 2.81 21.76
CA LEU A 167 -3.04 3.27 22.20
C LEU A 167 -2.03 2.12 22.25
N SER A 168 -2.47 0.94 22.70
CA SER A 168 -1.66 -0.27 22.72
C SER A 168 -1.20 -0.68 21.32
N LEU A 169 -2.10 -0.67 20.32
CA LEU A 169 -1.72 -0.96 18.93
C LEU A 169 -0.64 0.02 18.46
N VAL A 170 -0.86 1.32 18.63
CA VAL A 170 0.11 2.33 18.18
C VAL A 170 1.45 2.15 18.90
N ALA A 171 1.44 1.93 20.21
CA ALA A 171 2.66 1.73 20.99
C ALA A 171 3.45 0.48 20.53
N ILE A 172 2.76 -0.64 20.25
CA ILE A 172 3.38 -1.86 19.73
C ILE A 172 4.02 -1.59 18.36
N GLN A 173 3.30 -0.91 17.46
CA GLN A 173 3.80 -0.61 16.12
C GLN A 173 5.01 0.33 16.17
N LEU A 174 4.96 1.41 16.96
CA LEU A 174 6.09 2.33 17.13
C LEU A 174 7.32 1.63 17.75
N LYS A 175 7.12 0.75 18.73
CA LYS A 175 8.19 -0.07 19.33
C LYS A 175 8.79 -1.07 18.34
N ASN A 176 8.01 -1.56 17.39
CA ASN A 176 8.50 -2.45 16.34
C ASN A 176 9.31 -1.66 15.30
N LEU A 177 8.78 -0.51 14.84
CA LEU A 177 9.48 0.37 13.90
C LEU A 177 10.77 0.93 14.48
N SER A 178 10.83 1.20 15.79
CA SER A 178 12.05 1.72 16.44
C SER A 178 13.22 0.73 16.48
N LYS A 179 12.99 -0.55 16.17
CA LYS A 179 14.06 -1.57 16.08
C LYS A 179 14.74 -1.60 14.71
N ILE A 180 14.21 -0.87 13.72
CA ILE A 180 14.79 -0.78 12.38
C ILE A 180 16.06 0.08 12.47
N LEU A 181 17.22 -0.52 12.21
CA LEU A 181 18.52 0.13 12.33
C LEU A 181 18.73 1.27 11.32
N THR A 182 18.13 1.16 10.15
CA THR A 182 18.21 2.13 9.05
C THR A 182 16.80 2.52 8.60
N PRO A 183 16.13 3.46 9.29
CA PRO A 183 14.78 3.87 8.94
C PRO A 183 14.78 4.56 7.57
N THR A 184 13.85 4.15 6.70
CA THR A 184 13.59 4.79 5.41
C THR A 184 12.57 5.92 5.56
N ASP A 185 12.47 6.81 4.57
CA ASP A 185 11.43 7.86 4.55
C ASP A 185 10.01 7.27 4.63
N ALA A 186 9.82 6.08 4.05
CA ALA A 186 8.63 5.26 4.20
C ALA A 186 8.31 4.94 5.67
N VAL A 187 9.28 4.45 6.45
CA VAL A 187 9.10 4.18 7.89
C VAL A 187 8.75 5.46 8.66
N MET A 188 9.41 6.57 8.34
CA MET A 188 9.12 7.86 8.96
C MET A 188 7.71 8.36 8.62
N GLY A 189 7.24 8.16 7.39
CA GLY A 189 5.86 8.44 6.98
C GLY A 189 4.83 7.65 7.78
N ILE A 190 5.09 6.35 8.03
CA ILE A 190 4.22 5.50 8.87
C ILE A 190 4.15 6.05 10.30
N ILE A 191 5.29 6.45 10.88
CA ILE A 191 5.34 7.07 12.22
C ILE A 191 4.50 8.35 12.24
N GLY A 192 4.61 9.19 11.21
CA GLY A 192 3.78 10.38 11.03
C GLY A 192 2.29 10.07 11.02
N GLU A 193 1.85 9.05 10.29
CA GLU A 193 0.45 8.61 10.28
C GLU A 193 -0.05 8.12 11.65
N PHE A 194 0.78 7.40 12.40
CA PHE A 194 0.43 7.04 13.77
C PHE A 194 0.27 8.27 14.67
N GLY A 195 1.09 9.31 14.47
CA GLY A 195 0.92 10.60 15.12
C GLY A 195 -0.40 11.27 14.76
N ASN A 196 -0.72 11.35 13.47
CA ASN A 196 -1.99 11.90 12.95
C ASN A 196 -3.20 11.13 13.49
N PHE A 197 -3.06 9.81 13.62
CA PHE A 197 -4.09 8.93 14.17
C PHE A 197 -4.34 9.21 15.65
N ILE A 198 -3.28 9.31 16.47
CA ILE A 198 -3.39 9.70 17.87
C ILE A 198 -4.05 11.08 17.98
N GLU A 199 -3.59 12.06 17.22
CA GLU A 199 -4.13 13.42 17.24
C GLU A 199 -5.64 13.42 16.92
N SER A 200 -6.04 12.74 15.85
CA SER A 200 -7.45 12.61 15.46
C SER A 200 -8.30 11.95 16.55
N ASN A 201 -7.77 10.89 17.17
CA ASN A 201 -8.42 10.21 18.28
C ASN A 201 -8.54 11.10 19.54
N THR A 202 -7.54 11.91 19.84
CA THR A 202 -7.62 12.86 20.97
C THR A 202 -8.66 13.96 20.73
N LYS A 203 -8.81 14.40 19.47
CA LYS A 203 -9.79 15.40 19.04
C LYS A 203 -11.19 14.82 18.77
N LYS A 204 -11.38 13.50 18.95
CA LYS A 204 -12.63 12.77 18.61
C LYS A 204 -13.09 13.04 17.17
N LYS A 205 -12.14 13.06 16.24
CA LYS A 205 -12.40 13.23 14.81
C LYS A 205 -12.21 11.90 14.10
N GLU A 206 -12.92 11.76 12.99
CA GLU A 206 -12.68 10.67 12.06
C GLU A 206 -11.24 10.70 11.55
N TYR A 207 -10.65 9.53 11.42
CA TYR A 207 -9.31 9.37 10.88
C TYR A 207 -9.34 8.51 9.63
N LYS A 208 -8.55 8.92 8.65
CA LYS A 208 -8.27 8.19 7.43
C LYS A 208 -6.77 8.15 7.23
N PHE A 209 -6.23 6.97 6.98
CA PHE A 209 -4.86 6.81 6.52
C PHE A 209 -4.69 7.50 5.17
N SER A 210 -3.79 8.46 5.10
CA SER A 210 -3.62 9.31 3.93
C SER A 210 -2.23 9.23 3.33
N SER A 211 -1.23 8.80 4.10
CA SER A 211 0.12 8.67 3.58
C SER A 211 0.30 7.39 2.80
N THR A 212 0.69 7.52 1.54
CA THR A 212 1.23 6.39 0.78
C THR A 212 2.63 6.07 1.28
N ILE A 213 2.91 4.81 1.57
CA ILE A 213 4.30 4.37 1.83
C ILE A 213 5.04 4.30 0.50
N ARG A 214 5.68 5.41 0.13
CA ARG A 214 6.51 5.49 -1.07
C ARG A 214 7.93 5.10 -0.74
N LEU A 215 8.38 4.00 -1.33
CA LEU A 215 9.77 3.56 -1.26
C LEU A 215 10.63 4.26 -2.31
N PHE A 216 9.99 4.80 -3.34
CA PHE A 216 10.61 5.58 -4.40
C PHE A 216 9.92 6.94 -4.51
N GLU A 217 10.70 8.01 -4.58
CA GLU A 217 10.15 9.35 -4.85
C GLU A 217 9.69 9.51 -6.31
N GLN A 218 10.29 8.74 -7.23
CA GLN A 218 10.03 8.85 -8.66
C GLN A 218 9.03 7.80 -9.17
N LYS A 219 8.32 8.16 -10.23
CA LYS A 219 7.25 7.36 -10.84
C LYS A 219 7.69 6.60 -12.10
N ASN A 220 8.94 6.16 -12.17
CA ASN A 220 9.44 5.44 -13.35
C ASN A 220 9.15 3.95 -13.25
N PHE A 221 7.90 3.63 -12.99
CA PHE A 221 7.43 2.27 -12.86
C PHE A 221 6.34 2.05 -13.89
N ASP A 222 6.51 1.03 -14.72
CA ASP A 222 5.39 0.51 -15.48
C ASP A 222 4.61 -0.43 -14.57
N THR A 223 3.38 -0.06 -14.27
CA THR A 223 2.54 -0.72 -13.29
C THR A 223 1.39 -1.44 -13.99
N ARG A 224 1.20 -2.71 -13.64
CA ARG A 224 0.11 -3.56 -14.13
C ARG A 224 -0.60 -4.24 -12.98
N ILE A 225 -1.91 -4.43 -13.11
CA ILE A 225 -2.70 -5.16 -12.13
C ILE A 225 -2.24 -6.63 -12.14
N HIS A 226 -1.96 -7.16 -10.96
CA HIS A 226 -1.60 -8.56 -10.76
C HIS A 226 -2.77 -9.36 -10.19
N SER A 227 -3.45 -8.86 -9.16
CA SER A 227 -4.57 -9.56 -8.54
C SER A 227 -5.58 -8.63 -7.89
N LEU A 228 -6.80 -9.13 -7.74
CA LEU A 228 -7.90 -8.43 -7.09
C LEU A 228 -8.61 -9.37 -6.11
N LYS A 229 -8.77 -8.92 -4.86
CA LYS A 229 -9.52 -9.63 -3.81
C LYS A 229 -10.65 -8.73 -3.30
N ILE A 230 -11.82 -9.31 -3.11
CA ILE A 230 -13.01 -8.61 -2.59
C ILE A 230 -13.43 -9.27 -1.29
N TYR A 231 -13.52 -8.46 -0.24
CA TYR A 231 -13.97 -8.84 1.08
C TYR A 231 -15.31 -8.16 1.38
N ALA A 232 -16.33 -8.94 1.69
CA ALA A 232 -17.55 -8.42 2.28
C ALA A 232 -17.39 -8.36 3.79
N LEU A 233 -17.73 -7.23 4.39
CA LEU A 233 -17.80 -7.11 5.83
C LEU A 233 -19.18 -7.61 6.28
N SER A 234 -19.19 -8.62 7.14
CA SER A 234 -20.41 -9.28 7.59
C SER A 234 -20.36 -9.64 9.06
N THR A 235 -21.52 -9.78 9.68
CA THR A 235 -21.71 -10.38 11.00
C THR A 235 -22.32 -11.78 10.84
N ALA A 236 -22.42 -12.54 11.93
CA ALA A 236 -23.13 -13.82 11.94
C ALA A 236 -24.61 -13.71 11.52
N ASN A 237 -25.21 -12.52 11.66
CA ASN A 237 -26.61 -12.24 11.32
C ASN A 237 -26.79 -11.68 9.90
N SER A 238 -25.69 -11.41 9.19
CA SER A 238 -25.75 -10.79 7.88
C SER A 238 -26.30 -11.74 6.81
N LYS A 239 -26.97 -11.16 5.81
CA LYS A 239 -27.42 -11.93 4.63
C LYS A 239 -26.21 -12.44 3.82
N PRO A 240 -26.34 -13.60 3.15
CA PRO A 240 -25.33 -14.07 2.20
C PRO A 240 -25.03 -13.01 1.15
N VAL A 241 -23.74 -12.85 0.83
CA VAL A 241 -23.26 -11.90 -0.16
C VAL A 241 -22.96 -12.65 -1.46
N GLU A 242 -23.62 -12.23 -2.54
CA GLU A 242 -23.38 -12.72 -3.89
C GLU A 242 -23.01 -11.55 -4.79
N ILE A 243 -21.95 -11.73 -5.60
CA ILE A 243 -21.49 -10.75 -6.58
C ILE A 243 -21.30 -11.42 -7.94
N SER A 244 -21.46 -10.65 -9.01
CA SER A 244 -21.14 -11.10 -10.36
C SER A 244 -19.63 -11.14 -10.55
N THR A 245 -19.04 -12.34 -10.60
CA THR A 245 -17.58 -12.53 -10.73
C THR A 245 -17.09 -12.32 -12.16
N LEU A 246 -17.93 -12.59 -13.16
CA LEU A 246 -17.58 -12.50 -14.59
C LEU A 246 -17.11 -11.10 -15.01
N SER A 247 -17.74 -10.06 -14.46
CA SER A 247 -17.39 -8.66 -14.78
C SER A 247 -15.99 -8.30 -14.26
N PHE A 248 -15.61 -8.82 -13.09
CA PHE A 248 -14.28 -8.61 -12.52
C PHE A 248 -13.21 -9.41 -13.26
N GLN A 249 -13.52 -10.64 -13.68
CA GLN A 249 -12.62 -11.46 -14.48
C GLN A 249 -12.33 -10.79 -15.84
N ASN A 250 -13.38 -10.38 -16.56
CA ASN A 250 -13.22 -9.66 -17.82
C ASN A 250 -12.43 -8.36 -17.66
N PHE A 251 -12.60 -7.66 -16.53
CA PHE A 251 -11.83 -6.46 -16.22
C PHE A 251 -10.33 -6.78 -16.04
N LEU A 252 -9.99 -7.81 -15.25
CA LEU A 252 -8.60 -8.22 -15.03
C LEU A 252 -7.88 -8.67 -16.31
N ASP A 253 -8.63 -9.24 -17.25
CA ASP A 253 -8.11 -9.72 -18.53
C ASP A 253 -7.90 -8.62 -19.57
N THR A 254 -8.61 -7.50 -19.45
CA THR A 254 -8.60 -6.42 -20.44
C THR A 254 -7.76 -5.22 -20.02
N VAL A 255 -7.47 -5.06 -18.73
CA VAL A 255 -6.66 -3.94 -18.25
C VAL A 255 -5.19 -4.15 -18.58
N ASN A 256 -4.71 -3.36 -19.53
CA ASN A 256 -3.32 -3.44 -20.00
C ASN A 256 -2.33 -2.75 -19.06
N HIS A 257 -2.60 -1.49 -18.65
CA HIS A 257 -1.69 -0.67 -17.85
C HIS A 257 -2.44 0.35 -17.00
N GLY A 258 -1.83 0.75 -15.88
CA GLY A 258 -2.29 1.88 -15.06
C GLY A 258 -2.99 1.50 -13.76
N ASN A 259 -3.27 2.52 -12.95
CA ASN A 259 -3.94 2.37 -11.66
C ASN A 259 -5.44 2.17 -11.87
N VAL A 260 -6.05 1.33 -11.04
CA VAL A 260 -7.51 1.18 -11.00
C VAL A 260 -8.11 2.40 -10.30
N ASN A 261 -9.06 3.06 -10.96
CA ASN A 261 -9.87 4.10 -10.31
C ASN A 261 -11.07 3.47 -9.60
N ARG A 262 -11.44 4.03 -8.45
CA ARG A 262 -12.66 3.74 -7.68
C ARG A 262 -13.90 3.63 -8.56
N ASP A 263 -14.08 4.55 -9.51
CA ASP A 263 -15.28 4.59 -10.36
C ASP A 263 -15.44 3.32 -11.21
N ILE A 264 -14.33 2.75 -11.68
CA ILE A 264 -14.34 1.53 -12.48
C ILE A 264 -14.80 0.36 -11.62
N ILE A 265 -14.20 0.17 -10.43
CA ILE A 265 -14.61 -0.89 -9.50
C ILE A 265 -16.07 -0.70 -9.07
N LYS A 266 -16.50 0.55 -8.84
CA LYS A 266 -17.89 0.88 -8.47
C LYS A 266 -18.91 0.45 -9.52
N GLN A 267 -18.56 0.54 -10.80
CA GLN A 267 -19.43 0.09 -11.90
C GLN A 267 -19.52 -1.44 -11.97
N LEU A 268 -18.44 -2.15 -11.65
CA LEU A 268 -18.40 -3.61 -11.59
C LEU A 268 -19.12 -4.16 -10.34
N LEU A 269 -19.11 -3.40 -9.25
CA LEU A 269 -19.69 -3.79 -7.98
C LEU A 269 -21.21 -3.54 -7.93
N THR A 270 -21.99 -4.59 -8.18
CA THR A 270 -23.46 -4.52 -8.10
C THR A 270 -24.00 -4.60 -6.67
N TYR A 271 -23.23 -5.14 -5.72
CA TYR A 271 -23.66 -5.36 -4.34
C TYR A 271 -23.56 -4.08 -3.48
N LYS A 272 -24.66 -3.74 -2.80
CA LYS A 272 -24.80 -2.47 -2.06
C LYS A 272 -25.36 -2.61 -0.63
N GLN A 273 -25.52 -3.83 -0.12
CA GLN A 273 -26.20 -4.03 1.17
C GLN A 273 -25.26 -3.89 2.38
N TYR A 274 -24.02 -4.34 2.23
CA TYR A 274 -22.97 -4.24 3.25
C TYR A 274 -21.71 -3.55 2.71
N PRO A 275 -20.88 -2.98 3.60
CA PRO A 275 -19.55 -2.48 3.28
C PRO A 275 -18.67 -3.54 2.64
N ILE A 276 -17.92 -3.12 1.62
CA ILE A 276 -17.03 -3.98 0.85
C ILE A 276 -15.63 -3.37 0.84
N ILE A 277 -14.63 -4.21 1.04
CA ILE A 277 -13.22 -3.84 0.85
C ILE A 277 -12.69 -4.55 -0.38
N VAL A 278 -12.17 -3.78 -1.32
CA VAL A 278 -11.50 -4.30 -2.52
C VAL A 278 -10.01 -4.04 -2.38
N VAL A 279 -9.21 -5.09 -2.47
CA VAL A 279 -7.75 -5.05 -2.44
C VAL A 279 -7.25 -5.31 -3.86
N VAL A 280 -6.52 -4.36 -4.42
CA VAL A 280 -5.91 -4.47 -5.75
C VAL A 280 -4.40 -4.49 -5.59
N ASN A 281 -3.77 -5.54 -6.07
CA ASN A 281 -2.31 -5.66 -6.09
C ASN A 281 -1.81 -5.41 -7.50
N TYR A 282 -0.71 -4.68 -7.60
CA TYR A 282 -0.03 -4.37 -8.85
C TYR A 282 1.40 -4.87 -8.80
N LYS A 283 1.87 -5.42 -9.92
CA LYS A 283 3.30 -5.57 -10.14
C LYS A 283 3.81 -4.40 -10.95
N SER A 284 4.98 -3.91 -10.59
CA SER A 284 5.66 -2.81 -11.28
C SER A 284 7.02 -3.27 -11.83
N LEU A 285 7.37 -2.74 -12.99
CA LEU A 285 8.66 -2.88 -13.64
C LEU A 285 9.42 -1.55 -13.51
N TYR A 286 10.65 -1.60 -13.00
CA TYR A 286 11.53 -0.43 -12.95
C TYR A 286 11.89 0.01 -14.36
N ARG A 287 11.71 1.30 -14.64
CA ARG A 287 12.16 1.95 -15.87
C ARG A 287 13.23 2.98 -15.52
N MET A 288 14.32 2.96 -16.26
CA MET A 288 15.35 3.98 -16.13
C MET A 288 14.77 5.35 -16.53
N ASP A 289 15.07 6.38 -15.74
CA ASP A 289 14.74 7.78 -16.07
C ASP A 289 15.28 8.14 -17.46
N PRO A 290 14.43 8.59 -18.41
CA PRO A 290 14.93 9.13 -19.67
C PRO A 290 15.76 10.38 -19.38
N VAL A 291 16.89 10.52 -20.07
CA VAL A 291 17.78 11.67 -19.91
C VAL A 291 17.83 12.43 -21.23
N SER A 292 17.40 13.70 -21.20
CA SER A 292 17.52 14.58 -22.37
C SER A 292 18.98 15.00 -22.56
N GLY A 293 19.43 15.19 -23.80
CA GLY A 293 20.83 15.54 -24.10
C GLY A 293 21.31 16.81 -23.38
N ASP A 294 20.42 17.75 -23.10
CA ASP A 294 20.71 18.98 -22.37
C ASP A 294 20.95 18.75 -20.87
N GLU A 295 20.28 17.75 -20.29
CA GLU A 295 20.39 17.39 -18.88
C GLU A 295 21.68 16.59 -18.58
N VAL A 296 22.37 16.10 -19.62
CA VAL A 296 23.63 15.38 -19.46
C VAL A 296 24.75 16.37 -19.11
N THR A 297 25.01 16.50 -17.81
CA THR A 297 26.11 17.27 -17.21
C THR A 297 26.83 16.41 -16.18
N PHE A 298 28.12 16.69 -15.91
CA PHE A 298 28.89 15.94 -14.91
C PHE A 298 28.24 15.98 -13.52
N ALA A 299 27.65 17.11 -13.13
CA ALA A 299 26.96 17.26 -11.85
C ALA A 299 25.72 16.35 -11.77
N ASN A 300 24.88 16.32 -12.82
CA ASN A 300 23.70 15.45 -12.86
C ASN A 300 24.07 13.97 -12.89
N ILE A 301 25.13 13.61 -13.61
CA ILE A 301 25.66 12.24 -13.64
C ILE A 301 26.11 11.82 -12.24
N GLU A 302 26.86 12.66 -11.53
CA GLU A 302 27.35 12.32 -10.18
C GLU A 302 26.19 12.21 -9.17
N LYS A 303 25.21 13.12 -9.26
CA LYS A 303 23.97 13.02 -8.48
C LYS A 303 23.25 11.69 -8.74
N ARG A 304 23.16 11.25 -10.01
CA ARG A 304 22.55 9.96 -10.36
C ARG A 304 23.34 8.78 -9.80
N LYS A 305 24.67 8.79 -9.88
CA LYS A 305 25.52 7.72 -9.32
C LYS A 305 25.32 7.57 -7.81
N LEU A 306 25.36 8.67 -7.06
CA LEU A 306 25.14 8.65 -5.60
C LEU A 306 23.75 8.10 -5.26
N LYS A 307 22.74 8.50 -6.02
CA LYS A 307 21.39 8.00 -5.85
C LYS A 307 21.29 6.49 -6.11
N VAL A 308 21.76 6.02 -7.26
CA VAL A 308 21.73 4.60 -7.63
C VAL A 308 22.48 3.74 -6.60
N GLU A 309 23.61 4.23 -6.09
CA GLU A 309 24.36 3.58 -5.01
C GLU A 309 23.55 3.49 -3.71
N ASN A 310 22.87 4.57 -3.32
CA ASN A 310 22.01 4.59 -2.14
C ASN A 310 20.80 3.65 -2.31
N ASP A 311 20.13 3.69 -3.46
CA ASP A 311 18.98 2.83 -3.78
C ASP A 311 19.39 1.35 -3.72
N TYR A 312 20.59 1.01 -4.21
CA TYR A 312 21.11 -0.35 -4.10
C TYR A 312 21.46 -0.75 -2.66
N ARG A 313 22.12 0.13 -1.91
CA ARG A 313 22.49 -0.12 -0.50
C ARG A 313 21.27 -0.29 0.41
N GLN A 314 20.20 0.44 0.14
CA GLN A 314 18.93 0.33 0.85
C GLN A 314 18.12 -0.91 0.41
N GLY A 315 18.62 -1.67 -0.57
CA GLY A 315 17.89 -2.79 -1.12
C GLY A 315 16.57 -2.35 -1.73
N LEU A 316 16.55 -1.22 -2.45
CA LEU A 316 15.44 -0.77 -3.28
C LEU A 316 15.54 -1.32 -4.70
N ILE A 317 16.74 -1.36 -5.28
CA ILE A 317 16.97 -1.97 -6.59
C ILE A 317 17.82 -3.25 -6.46
N ASN A 318 17.61 -4.20 -7.37
CA ASN A 318 18.40 -5.43 -7.40
C ASN A 318 19.78 -5.23 -8.06
N ALA A 319 20.64 -6.25 -7.99
CA ALA A 319 22.00 -6.19 -8.57
C ALA A 319 22.02 -6.03 -10.10
N GLU A 320 21.01 -6.56 -10.81
CA GLU A 320 20.88 -6.44 -12.26
C GLU A 320 20.59 -4.99 -12.68
N THR A 321 19.59 -4.38 -12.06
CA THR A 321 19.18 -2.98 -12.27
C THR A 321 20.33 -2.04 -11.89
N TYR A 322 20.98 -2.29 -10.75
CA TYR A 322 22.16 -1.53 -10.34
C TYR A 322 23.29 -1.59 -11.39
N ARG A 323 23.56 -2.78 -11.95
CA ARG A 323 24.55 -2.94 -13.03
C ARG A 323 24.16 -2.16 -14.28
N GLN A 324 22.91 -2.26 -14.72
CA GLN A 324 22.40 -1.51 -15.89
C GLN A 324 22.53 0.00 -15.69
N GLU A 325 22.12 0.53 -14.54
CA GLU A 325 22.25 1.96 -14.20
C GLU A 325 23.72 2.41 -14.14
N LYS A 326 24.62 1.55 -13.64
CA LYS A 326 26.07 1.84 -13.62
C LYS A 326 26.67 1.88 -15.02
N ASP A 327 26.28 0.95 -15.88
CA ASP A 327 26.70 0.93 -17.28
C ASP A 327 26.14 2.16 -18.02
N PHE A 328 24.89 2.53 -17.76
CA PHE A 328 24.25 3.72 -18.34
C PHE A 328 24.92 5.03 -17.88
N THR A 329 25.18 5.19 -16.58
CA THR A 329 25.92 6.37 -16.07
C THR A 329 27.35 6.47 -16.62
N THR A 330 27.99 5.33 -16.88
CA THR A 330 29.29 5.27 -17.57
C THR A 330 29.16 5.78 -19.01
N PHE A 331 28.15 5.32 -19.76
CA PHE A 331 27.84 5.83 -21.09
C PHE A 331 27.56 7.34 -21.09
N LEU A 332 26.75 7.84 -20.15
CA LEU A 332 26.48 9.27 -20.01
C LEU A 332 27.75 10.09 -19.75
N THR A 333 28.73 9.52 -19.02
CA THR A 333 30.03 10.18 -18.80
C THR A 333 30.81 10.33 -20.12
N VAL A 334 30.80 9.31 -20.98
CA VAL A 334 31.41 9.39 -22.32
C VAL A 334 30.71 10.45 -23.17
N PHE A 335 29.37 10.47 -23.15
CA PHE A 335 28.58 11.49 -23.85
C PHE A 335 28.86 12.91 -23.35
N ALA A 336 28.94 13.12 -22.03
CA ALA A 336 29.26 14.41 -21.43
C ALA A 336 30.64 14.93 -21.86
N ASN A 337 31.64 14.04 -21.92
CA ASN A 337 32.97 14.39 -22.43
C ASN A 337 32.93 14.83 -23.90
N PHE A 338 32.21 14.08 -24.76
CA PHE A 338 32.02 14.46 -26.15
C PHE A 338 31.34 15.84 -26.27
N LYS A 339 30.25 16.05 -25.54
CA LYS A 339 29.51 17.32 -25.51
C LYS A 339 30.40 18.49 -25.09
N ASN A 340 31.15 18.34 -24.00
CA ASN A 340 32.07 19.39 -23.52
C ASN A 340 33.10 19.77 -24.59
N HIS A 341 33.71 18.79 -25.27
CA HIS A 341 34.68 19.08 -26.32
C HIS A 341 34.06 19.67 -27.58
N LEU A 342 32.82 19.30 -27.90
CA LEU A 342 32.05 19.91 -28.97
C LEU A 342 31.75 21.39 -28.66
N ASP A 343 31.38 21.71 -27.42
CA ASP A 343 31.15 23.08 -26.98
C ASP A 343 32.42 23.93 -27.05
N VAL A 344 33.56 23.38 -26.62
CA VAL A 344 34.88 24.04 -26.75
C VAL A 344 35.24 24.29 -28.22
N TYR A 345 35.01 23.31 -29.10
CA TYR A 345 35.23 23.49 -30.54
C TYR A 345 34.33 24.58 -31.12
N ASN A 346 33.02 24.55 -30.79
CA ASN A 346 32.06 25.56 -31.25
C ASN A 346 32.45 26.97 -30.78
N LEU A 347 32.95 27.09 -29.55
CA LEU A 347 33.46 28.35 -29.02
C LEU A 347 34.69 28.83 -29.81
N ASN A 348 35.70 27.97 -30.02
CA ASN A 348 36.90 28.31 -30.79
C ASN A 348 36.60 28.69 -32.25
N TYR A 349 35.63 28.00 -32.85
CA TYR A 349 35.16 28.31 -34.20
C TYR A 349 34.51 29.70 -34.26
N ARG A 350 33.64 30.03 -33.30
CA ARG A 350 32.98 31.35 -33.21
C ARG A 350 33.96 32.48 -32.92
N THR A 351 35.02 32.23 -32.14
CA THR A 351 36.02 33.24 -31.78
C THR A 351 37.12 33.41 -32.83
N GLY A 352 37.15 32.58 -33.88
CA GLY A 352 38.11 32.68 -34.98
C GLY A 352 39.54 32.26 -34.62
N ASN A 353 39.73 31.51 -33.53
CA ASN A 353 41.06 31.05 -33.10
C ASN A 353 41.52 29.84 -33.91
N THR A 354 42.13 30.08 -35.08
CA THR A 354 42.54 29.06 -36.06
C THR A 354 43.45 27.97 -35.49
N ASP A 355 44.37 28.31 -34.59
CA ASP A 355 45.29 27.35 -33.99
C ASP A 355 44.56 26.41 -33.00
N ALA A 356 43.60 26.93 -32.25
CA ALA A 356 42.79 26.14 -31.32
C ALA A 356 41.71 25.29 -32.00
N ILE A 357 41.25 25.68 -33.21
CA ILE A 357 40.21 24.97 -33.97
C ILE A 357 40.69 23.56 -34.35
N SER A 358 41.89 23.42 -34.90
CA SER A 358 42.42 22.12 -35.36
C SER A 358 42.57 21.12 -34.20
N GLY A 359 43.14 21.57 -33.08
CA GLY A 359 43.32 20.75 -31.88
C GLY A 359 42.00 20.36 -31.21
N SER A 360 41.02 21.28 -31.17
CA SER A 360 39.69 20.98 -30.62
C SER A 360 38.88 20.05 -31.54
N LEU A 361 38.97 20.20 -32.86
CA LEU A 361 38.32 19.30 -33.82
C LEU A 361 38.83 17.86 -33.71
N PHE A 362 40.15 17.69 -33.59
CA PHE A 362 40.75 16.36 -33.40
C PHE A 362 40.23 15.70 -32.13
N ARG A 363 40.14 16.43 -31.01
CA ARG A 363 39.53 15.92 -29.76
C ARG A 363 38.06 15.54 -29.96
N VAL A 364 37.26 16.38 -30.62
CA VAL A 364 35.85 16.06 -30.93
C VAL A 364 35.75 14.74 -31.70
N MET A 365 36.57 14.53 -32.72
CA MET A 365 36.59 13.27 -33.49
C MET A 365 36.97 12.06 -32.62
N GLN A 366 37.94 12.21 -31.72
CA GLN A 366 38.34 11.14 -30.80
C GLN A 366 37.20 10.74 -29.86
N TYR A 367 36.56 11.72 -29.19
CA TYR A 367 35.47 11.45 -28.27
C TYR A 367 34.20 10.97 -28.98
N TYR A 368 33.96 11.43 -30.22
CA TYR A 368 32.88 10.89 -31.05
C TYR A 368 33.07 9.40 -31.37
N ARG A 369 34.29 9.00 -31.75
CA ARG A 369 34.61 7.56 -31.97
C ARG A 369 34.44 6.75 -30.68
N GLN A 370 34.86 7.29 -29.54
CA GLN A 370 34.67 6.64 -28.25
C GLN A 370 33.19 6.47 -27.91
N LEU A 371 32.36 7.49 -28.19
CA LEU A 371 30.91 7.44 -27.99
C LEU A 371 30.25 6.37 -28.86
N ILE A 372 30.60 6.30 -30.15
CA ILE A 372 30.09 5.25 -31.05
C ILE A 372 30.43 3.87 -30.50
N LYS A 373 31.69 3.64 -30.13
CA LYS A 373 32.13 2.36 -29.57
C LYS A 373 31.37 1.98 -28.30
N ALA A 374 31.18 2.94 -27.39
CA ALA A 374 30.42 2.72 -26.17
C ALA A 374 28.94 2.39 -26.46
N PHE A 375 28.33 3.04 -27.46
CA PHE A 375 26.97 2.74 -27.88
C PHE A 375 26.83 1.33 -28.46
N GLU A 376 27.77 0.92 -29.33
CA GLU A 376 27.78 -0.43 -29.90
C GLU A 376 27.95 -1.52 -28.84
N GLU A 377 28.84 -1.28 -27.87
CA GLU A 377 29.05 -2.18 -26.74
C GLU A 377 27.78 -2.37 -25.90
N MET A 378 27.08 -1.26 -25.57
CA MET A 378 25.81 -1.32 -24.83
C MET A 378 24.72 -2.04 -25.62
N LYS A 379 24.60 -1.74 -26.92
CA LYS A 379 23.64 -2.40 -27.81
C LYS A 379 23.89 -3.91 -27.92
N PHE A 380 25.16 -4.32 -27.93
CA PHE A 380 25.52 -5.74 -27.94
C PHE A 380 25.20 -6.41 -26.60
N LYS A 381 25.60 -5.78 -25.48
CA LYS A 381 25.42 -6.28 -24.12
C LYS A 381 23.95 -6.48 -23.74
N TYR A 382 23.05 -5.62 -24.23
CA TYR A 382 21.62 -5.64 -23.89
C TYR A 382 20.70 -6.04 -25.05
N LYS A 383 21.21 -6.73 -26.08
CA LYS A 383 20.48 -7.08 -27.31
C LYS A 383 19.18 -7.89 -27.11
N GLY A 384 18.99 -8.51 -25.94
CA GLY A 384 17.78 -9.27 -25.57
C GLY A 384 16.98 -8.66 -24.42
N ASN A 385 17.38 -7.48 -23.94
CA ASN A 385 16.67 -6.75 -22.91
C ASN A 385 15.65 -5.83 -23.59
N ASN A 386 14.38 -5.94 -23.19
CA ASN A 386 13.31 -5.05 -23.68
C ASN A 386 13.09 -3.84 -22.75
N THR A 387 13.90 -3.75 -21.70
CA THR A 387 14.09 -2.62 -20.78
C THR A 387 15.31 -1.82 -21.20
#